data_AF-A0A2G2BID9-F1
#
_entry.id   AF-A0A2G2BID9-F1
#
_cell.length_a   1.000
_cell.length_b   1.000
_cell.length_c   1.000
_cell.angle_alpha   90.00
_cell.angle_beta   90.00
_cell.angle_gamma   90.00
#
_symmetry.space_group_name_H-M   'P 1'
#
loop_
_entity.id
_entity.type
_entity.pdbx_description
1 polymer ?
#
loop_
_entity_poly.entity_id
_entity_poly.type
_entity_poly.pdbx_seq_one_letter_code
_entity_poly.pdbx_strand_id
1 'polypeptide(L)'
;MEKQLKMLRALTRMALDVEMMKLQRAVRTEQRKVNQIQSLNKSGMDRDTSLTNNGSADFALYAGADDRWRIWKQKEIITLNTQRAALIAAKDEQKSYTQKAFGKDEAVRRLVAKASDAARLKQNKM
;
A
#
# COMPACT_ATOMS: atom_id res chain seq x y z
N MET A 1 18.94 -22.50 -26.14
CA MET A 1 19.17 -21.26 -25.37
C MET A 1 17.99 -20.29 -25.46
N GLU A 2 17.48 -19.95 -26.64
CA GLU A 2 16.39 -18.97 -26.80
C GLU A 2 15.09 -19.35 -26.05
N LYS A 3 14.68 -20.63 -26.12
CA LYS A 3 13.51 -21.15 -25.38
C LYS A 3 13.66 -21.01 -23.86
N GLN A 4 14.86 -21.26 -23.33
CA GLN A 4 15.16 -21.12 -21.90
C GLN A 4 15.12 -19.66 -21.46
N LEU A 5 15.66 -18.73 -22.26
CA LEU A 5 15.59 -17.29 -21.97
C LEU A 5 14.15 -16.75 -22.03
N LYS A 6 13.34 -17.22 -22.98
CA LYS A 6 11.91 -16.90 -23.06
C LYS A 6 11.14 -17.40 -21.82
N MET A 7 11.38 -18.63 -21.38
CA MET A 7 10.80 -19.16 -20.14
C MET A 7 11.26 -18.38 -18.91
N LEU A 8 12.56 -18.09 -18.80
CA LEU A 8 13.10 -17.31 -17.69
C LEU A 8 12.45 -15.91 -17.63
N ARG A 9 12.23 -15.26 -18.77
CA ARG A 9 11.52 -13.98 -18.85
C ARG A 9 10.09 -14.08 -18.36
N ALA A 10 9.38 -15.15 -18.72
CA ALA A 10 8.02 -15.36 -18.23
C ALA A 10 8.00 -15.51 -16.69
N LEU A 11 8.95 -16.27 -16.13
CA LEU A 11 9.06 -16.46 -14.68
C LEU A 11 9.43 -15.17 -13.94
N THR A 12 10.39 -14.39 -14.44
CA THR A 12 10.75 -13.11 -13.81
C THR A 12 9.62 -12.10 -13.88
N ARG A 13 8.87 -12.11 -14.99
CA ARG A 13 7.70 -11.25 -15.14
C ARG A 13 6.61 -11.60 -14.14
N MET A 14 6.27 -12.87 -14.01
CA MET A 14 5.29 -13.34 -13.02
C MET A 14 5.73 -12.99 -11.59
N ALA A 15 7.02 -13.17 -11.28
CA ALA A 15 7.55 -12.80 -9.96
C ALA A 15 7.42 -11.30 -9.70
N LEU A 16 7.72 -10.44 -10.69
CA LEU A 16 7.52 -9.00 -10.58
C LEU A 16 6.04 -8.65 -10.36
N ASP A 17 5.13 -9.24 -11.14
CA ASP A 17 3.70 -8.97 -11.02
C ASP A 17 3.18 -9.35 -9.61
N VAL A 18 3.63 -10.47 -9.04
CA VAL A 18 3.31 -10.88 -7.66
C VAL A 18 3.80 -9.85 -6.63
N GLU A 19 5.06 -9.40 -6.74
CA GLU A 19 5.60 -8.42 -5.79
C GLU A 19 4.91 -7.04 -5.92
N MET A 20 4.54 -6.64 -7.15
CA MET A 20 3.73 -5.44 -7.38
C MET A 20 2.34 -5.56 -6.77
N MET A 21 1.68 -6.71 -6.90
CA MET A 21 0.36 -6.95 -6.28
C MET A 21 0.43 -6.86 -4.75
N LYS A 22 1.47 -7.43 -4.13
CA LYS A 22 1.71 -7.32 -2.68
C LYS A 22 1.89 -5.85 -2.27
N LEU A 23 2.70 -5.09 -3.01
CA LEU A 23 2.92 -3.66 -2.75
C LEU A 23 1.62 -2.86 -2.88
N GLN A 24 0.83 -3.10 -3.92
CA GLN A 24 -0.48 -2.45 -4.10
C GLN A 24 -1.45 -2.79 -2.97
N ARG A 25 -1.47 -4.04 -2.50
CA ARG A 25 -2.28 -4.43 -1.33
C ARG A 25 -1.84 -3.69 -0.08
N ALA A 26 -0.54 -3.53 0.16
CA ALA A 26 -0.02 -2.77 1.30
C ALA A 26 -0.46 -1.29 1.22
N VAL A 27 -0.31 -0.65 0.05
CA VAL A 27 -0.76 0.74 -0.17
C VAL A 27 -2.26 0.91 0.07
N ARG A 28 -3.09 0.00 -0.46
CA ARG A 28 -4.55 0.05 -0.23
C ARG A 28 -4.90 -0.12 1.24
N THR A 29 -4.20 -1.00 1.95
CA THR A 29 -4.43 -1.22 3.39
C THR A 29 -4.04 0.01 4.21
N GLU A 30 -2.91 0.65 3.90
CA GLU A 30 -2.53 1.92 4.51
C GLU A 30 -3.58 3.00 4.27
N GLN A 31 -4.05 3.16 3.03
CA GLN A 31 -5.06 4.16 2.69
C GLN A 31 -6.37 3.95 3.47
N ARG A 32 -6.78 2.69 3.69
CA ARG A 32 -7.94 2.38 4.54
C ARG A 32 -7.75 2.90 5.96
N LYS A 33 -6.56 2.75 6.54
CA LYS A 33 -6.26 3.29 7.89
C LYS A 33 -6.31 4.81 7.93
N VAL A 34 -5.77 5.48 6.91
CA VAL A 34 -5.87 6.94 6.76
C VAL A 34 -7.33 7.38 6.73
N ASN A 35 -8.16 6.72 5.92
CA ASN A 35 -9.57 7.05 5.80
C ASN A 35 -10.33 6.81 7.12
N GLN A 36 -10.01 5.74 7.86
CA GLN A 36 -10.60 5.49 9.18
C GLN A 36 -10.27 6.59 10.19
N ILE A 37 -9.01 7.03 10.24
CA ILE A 37 -8.57 8.14 11.11
C ILE A 37 -9.29 9.44 10.72
N GLN A 38 -9.37 9.75 9.42
CA GLN A 38 -10.09 10.93 8.92
C GLN A 38 -11.56 10.90 9.28
N SER A 39 -12.22 9.73 9.18
CA SER A 39 -13.62 9.56 9.56
C SER A 39 -13.85 9.79 11.05
N LEU A 40 -12.96 9.31 11.92
CA LEU A 40 -13.04 9.55 13.37
C LEU A 40 -12.83 11.02 13.72
N ASN A 41 -11.91 11.69 13.02
CA ASN A 41 -11.68 13.12 13.20
C ASN A 41 -12.90 13.94 12.77
N LYS A 42 -13.47 13.62 11.60
CA LYS A 42 -14.69 14.26 11.10
C LYS A 42 -15.86 14.06 12.05
N SER A 43 -16.08 12.84 12.55
CA SER A 43 -17.12 12.57 13.55
C SER A 43 -16.94 13.41 14.83
N GLY A 44 -15.69 13.70 15.21
CA GLY A 44 -15.35 14.71 16.23
C GLY A 44 -15.92 16.08 15.94
N MET A 45 -15.53 16.64 14.80
CA MET A 45 -15.93 17.97 14.37
C MET A 45 -17.44 18.10 14.21
N ASP A 46 -18.09 17.08 13.66
CA ASP A 46 -19.55 17.04 13.49
C ASP A 46 -20.26 17.04 14.86
N ARG A 47 -19.71 16.29 15.84
CA ARG A 47 -20.23 16.27 17.22
C ARG A 47 -20.05 17.62 17.92
N ASP A 48 -18.87 18.22 17.83
CA ASP A 48 -18.57 19.53 18.43
C ASP A 48 -19.49 20.63 17.86
N THR A 49 -19.71 20.60 16.54
CA THR A 49 -20.63 21.52 15.85
C THR A 49 -22.08 21.31 16.28
N SER A 50 -22.51 20.07 16.47
CA SER A 50 -23.86 19.77 16.96
C SER A 50 -24.08 20.24 18.39
N LEU A 51 -23.06 20.18 19.25
CA LEU A 51 -23.14 20.62 20.64
C LEU A 51 -23.25 22.14 20.76
N THR A 52 -22.51 22.89 19.92
CA THR A 52 -22.55 24.36 19.94
C THR A 52 -23.83 24.94 19.33
N ASN A 53 -24.41 24.29 18.31
CA ASN A 53 -25.58 24.80 17.59
C ASN A 53 -26.92 24.54 18.29
N ASN A 54 -27.04 23.49 19.11
CA ASN A 54 -28.33 23.07 19.64
C ASN A 54 -28.80 23.79 20.91
N GLY A 55 -27.97 24.63 21.55
CA GLY A 55 -28.36 25.60 22.60
C GLY A 55 -29.13 25.07 23.82
N SER A 56 -29.36 23.77 23.90
CA SER A 56 -30.19 23.08 24.89
C SER A 56 -29.32 22.11 25.67
N ALA A 57 -29.71 21.85 26.92
CA ALA A 57 -28.95 21.02 27.85
C ALA A 57 -28.76 19.60 27.29
N ASP A 58 -27.59 19.32 26.73
CA ASP A 58 -27.26 17.97 26.25
C ASP A 58 -27.01 17.06 27.46
N PHE A 59 -28.01 16.25 27.80
CA PHE A 59 -27.92 15.25 28.87
C PHE A 59 -26.72 14.29 28.69
N ALA A 60 -26.22 14.05 27.47
CA ALA A 60 -25.03 13.24 27.23
C ALA A 60 -23.74 13.95 27.67
N LEU A 61 -23.69 15.28 27.58
CA LEU A 61 -22.62 16.10 28.12
C LEU A 61 -22.63 16.04 29.65
N TYR A 62 -23.81 16.22 30.26
CA TYR A 62 -23.97 16.15 31.72
C TYR A 62 -23.72 14.76 32.32
N ALA A 63 -23.97 13.68 31.56
CA ALA A 63 -23.72 12.30 31.98
C ALA A 63 -22.26 11.83 31.76
N GLY A 64 -21.36 12.70 31.26
CA GLY A 64 -19.97 12.37 30.95
C GLY A 64 -19.82 11.31 29.85
N ALA A 65 -20.84 11.13 29.01
CA ALA A 65 -20.81 10.21 27.87
C ALA A 65 -19.94 10.78 26.75
N ASP A 66 -19.94 12.10 26.56
CA ASP A 66 -19.12 12.78 25.56
C ASP A 66 -17.62 12.66 25.86
N ASP A 67 -17.21 12.84 27.12
CA ASP A 67 -15.81 12.65 27.53
C ASP A 67 -15.34 11.20 27.35
N ARG A 68 -16.19 10.22 27.71
CA ARG A 68 -15.90 8.80 27.48
C ARG A 68 -15.75 8.48 26.00
N TRP A 69 -16.60 9.06 25.15
CA TRP A 69 -16.52 8.94 23.71
C TRP A 69 -15.24 9.59 23.14
N ARG A 70 -14.86 10.80 23.59
CA ARG A 70 -13.62 11.46 23.18
C ARG A 70 -12.38 10.63 23.57
N ILE A 71 -12.35 10.09 24.78
CA ILE A 71 -11.26 9.20 25.25
C ILE A 71 -11.20 7.94 24.37
N TRP A 72 -12.34 7.31 24.10
CA TRP A 72 -12.40 6.14 23.21
C TRP A 72 -11.87 6.48 21.81
N LYS A 73 -12.34 7.57 21.21
CA LYS A 73 -11.89 8.04 19.89
C LYS A 73 -10.37 8.24 19.86
N GLN A 74 -9.81 8.88 20.89
CA GLN A 74 -8.37 9.10 20.97
C GLN A 74 -7.59 7.78 21.05
N LYS A 75 -8.05 6.82 21.86
CA LYS A 75 -7.46 5.48 21.93
C LYS A 75 -7.53 4.74 20.59
N GLU A 76 -8.63 4.88 19.87
CA GLU A 76 -8.81 4.28 18.55
C GLU A 76 -7.87 4.89 17.52
N ILE A 77 -7.74 6.23 17.50
CA ILE A 77 -6.79 6.94 16.62
C ILE A 77 -5.35 6.50 16.90
N ILE A 78 -4.96 6.39 18.17
CA ILE A 78 -3.62 5.90 18.54
C ILE A 78 -3.41 4.48 18.00
N THR A 79 -4.39 3.59 18.20
CA THR A 79 -4.35 2.21 17.71
C THR A 79 -4.20 2.15 16.19
N LEU A 80 -4.99 2.94 15.46
CA LEU A 80 -4.92 3.03 14.00
C LEU A 80 -3.58 3.60 13.51
N ASN A 81 -3.02 4.58 14.21
CA ASN A 81 -1.70 5.14 13.90
C ASN A 81 -0.58 4.13 14.12
N THR A 82 -0.62 3.34 15.20
CA THR A 82 0.33 2.26 15.43
C THR A 82 0.25 1.21 14.33
N GLN A 83 -0.96 0.78 13.96
CA GLN A 83 -1.18 -0.15 12.84
C GLN A 83 -0.67 0.43 11.52
N ARG A 84 -0.91 1.72 11.27
CA ARG A 84 -0.42 2.42 10.08
C ARG A 84 1.11 2.48 10.05
N ALA A 85 1.77 2.76 11.17
CA ALA A 85 3.23 2.78 11.26
C ALA A 85 3.82 1.40 10.92
N ALA A 86 3.24 0.32 11.44
CA ALA A 86 3.63 -1.04 11.08
C ALA A 86 3.43 -1.33 9.58
N LEU A 87 2.32 -0.88 8.99
CA LEU A 87 2.08 -1.02 7.56
C LEU A 87 3.09 -0.24 6.70
N ILE A 88 3.51 0.94 7.14
CA ILE A 88 4.54 1.73 6.44
C ILE A 88 5.87 0.98 6.45
N ALA A 89 6.29 0.44 7.60
CA ALA A 89 7.51 -0.36 7.69
C ALA A 89 7.45 -1.59 6.76
N ALA A 90 6.35 -2.34 6.80
CA ALA A 90 6.15 -3.50 5.91
C ALA A 90 6.11 -3.10 4.43
N LYS A 91 5.54 -1.93 4.10
CA LYS A 91 5.52 -1.38 2.73
C LYS A 91 6.93 -1.07 2.24
N ASP A 92 7.79 -0.51 3.08
CA ASP A 92 9.16 -0.19 2.71
C ASP A 92 10.00 -1.46 2.50
N GLU A 93 9.78 -2.50 3.30
CA GLU A 93 10.36 -3.82 3.03
C GLU A 93 9.87 -4.39 1.68
N GLN A 94 8.56 -4.33 1.43
CA GLN A 94 7.94 -4.79 0.18
C GLN A 94 8.45 -4.02 -1.06
N LYS A 95 8.78 -2.73 -0.93
CA LYS A 95 9.43 -1.97 -1.99
C LYS A 95 10.79 -2.57 -2.35
N SER A 96 11.58 -2.98 -1.36
CA SER A 96 12.88 -3.63 -1.61
C SER A 96 12.71 -4.94 -2.39
N TYR A 97 11.75 -5.79 -2.02
CA TYR A 97 11.46 -7.02 -2.78
C TYR A 97 11.01 -6.71 -4.21
N THR A 98 10.14 -5.72 -4.39
CA THR A 98 9.65 -5.30 -5.70
C THR A 98 10.80 -4.76 -6.57
N GLN A 99 11.70 -3.96 -6.01
CA GLN A 99 12.88 -3.45 -6.71
C GLN A 99 13.82 -4.58 -7.15
N LYS A 100 14.05 -5.58 -6.29
CA LYS A 100 14.86 -6.76 -6.64
C LYS A 100 14.20 -7.57 -7.77
N ALA A 101 12.89 -7.80 -7.71
CA ALA A 101 12.16 -8.50 -8.76
C ALA A 101 12.20 -7.74 -10.09
N PHE A 102 12.03 -6.41 -10.04
CA PHE A 102 12.15 -5.53 -11.21
C PHE A 102 13.55 -5.60 -11.83
N GLY A 103 14.60 -5.52 -11.01
CA GLY A 103 15.98 -5.63 -11.50
C GLY A 103 16.26 -6.96 -12.20
N LYS A 104 15.72 -8.07 -11.66
CA LYS A 104 15.82 -9.41 -12.30
C LYS A 104 15.07 -9.46 -13.63
N ASP A 105 13.85 -8.95 -13.69
CA ASP A 105 13.06 -8.91 -14.94
C ASP A 105 13.77 -8.06 -16.01
N GLU A 106 14.30 -6.90 -15.62
CA GLU A 106 15.03 -6.01 -16.52
C GLU A 106 16.33 -6.65 -17.04
N ALA A 107 17.08 -7.34 -16.19
CA ALA A 107 18.28 -8.07 -16.60
C ALA A 107 17.94 -9.15 -17.63
N VAL A 108 16.89 -9.94 -17.39
CA VAL A 108 16.45 -10.99 -18.32
C VAL A 108 15.91 -10.39 -19.62
N ARG A 109 15.17 -9.28 -19.56
CA ARG A 109 14.70 -8.55 -20.75
C ARG A 109 15.87 -8.15 -21.65
N ARG A 110 16.95 -7.62 -21.07
CA ARG A 110 18.18 -7.25 -21.80
C ARG A 110 18.90 -8.47 -22.37
N LEU A 111 18.96 -9.58 -21.64
CA LEU A 111 19.57 -10.83 -22.14
C LEU A 111 18.79 -11.39 -23.34
N VAL A 112 17.45 -11.38 -23.28
CA VAL A 112 16.61 -11.81 -24.40
C VAL A 112 16.85 -10.93 -25.63
N ALA A 113 16.93 -9.60 -25.47
CA ALA A 113 17.21 -8.67 -26.57
C ALA A 113 18.58 -8.93 -27.22
N LYS A 114 19.64 -9.07 -26.40
CA LYS A 114 20.98 -9.41 -26.89
C LYS A 114 21.01 -10.74 -27.63
N ALA A 115 20.31 -11.76 -27.11
CA ALA A 115 20.23 -13.07 -27.76
C ALA A 115 19.49 -13.00 -29.12
N SER A 116 18.43 -12.21 -29.24
CA SER A 116 17.74 -12.02 -30.52
C SER A 116 18.60 -11.26 -31.54
N ASP A 117 19.35 -10.25 -31.10
CA ASP A 117 20.23 -9.49 -32.00
C ASP A 117 21.39 -10.35 -32.50
N ALA A 118 21.99 -11.17 -31.63
CA ALA A 118 23.01 -12.13 -32.03
C ALA A 118 22.50 -13.19 -33.01
N ALA A 119 21.25 -13.64 -32.85
CA ALA A 119 20.62 -14.58 -33.78
C ALA A 119 20.40 -13.95 -35.17
N ARG A 120 19.92 -12.70 -35.23
CA ARG A 120 19.75 -11.93 -36.48
C ARG A 120 21.07 -11.73 -37.23
N LEU A 121 22.12 -11.35 -36.52
CA LEU A 121 23.45 -11.14 -37.11
C LEU A 121 24.05 -12.43 -37.68
N LYS A 122 23.73 -13.60 -37.12
CA LYS A 122 24.13 -14.89 -37.68
C LYS A 122 23.35 -15.24 -38.95
N GLN A 123 22.05 -14.95 -38.99
CA GLN A 123 21.22 -15.18 -40.18
C GLN A 123 21.63 -14.32 -41.38
N ASN A 124 22.06 -13.07 -41.16
CA ASN A 124 22.51 -12.18 -42.25
C ASN A 124 23.92 -12.48 -42.78
N LYS A 125 24.67 -13.39 -42.14
CA LYS A 125 26.03 -13.79 -42.54
C LYS A 125 26.08 -15.15 -43.24
N MET A 126 24.96 -15.87 -43.28
CA MET A 126 24.73 -17.05 -44.11
C MET A 126 24.01 -16.62 -45.39
#